data_AF-A0A930B530-F1
#
_entry.id   AF-A0A930B530-F1
#
_cell.length_a   1.000
_cell.length_b   1.000
_cell.length_c   1.000
_cell.angle_alpha   90.00
_cell.angle_beta   90.00
_cell.angle_gamma   90.00
#
_symmetry.space_group_name_H-M   'P 1'
#
loop_
_entity.id
_entity.type
_entity.pdbx_description
1 polymer ?
#
loop_
_entity_poly.entity_id
_entity_poly.type
_entity_poly.pdbx_seq_one_letter_code
_entity_poly.pdbx_strand_id
1 'polypeptide(L)'
;EVTPSSATVDVTLLAQGEEGTKKKAGTPMNTNTRGQTSIVQTVKPLWVLNGVILQGDIDLKPEDLVSDDAKSLIASAIPGLTAESIESFRVINDASATAYYGPRAIAGVVEVVTKKGTAGSSSFTYSNESTYRLIPSYKQYNIMNSQDQMSFVQEMMRKGMMPTESYKTYTLKGAVGRMYELYNILDANGNPRVANTEEGRLAYMRVAEHRNTNWFKELFQSSVMQNHTLSFSSGGEKSAYYTSLSVLSDPGWQKGEELTQYAGNLNATYNFSSKLSLNVITDISYQEKRSNGKNMYEYALGTPRTMDPKDDYAYYYAPFNIHRERENNFMTTDLATLRLQAQLSYKISPKVEATLMGAIRYESGVYNTDITENSNIAQSYRAINESIRENNDYLYKDPNNPFAIPEIVMPQGGKRTKQVTTFNGNNLRATLNYNDSFSDGLHLLNLYGGFDMDNAKNSNDTNHNYGVLFNSGHLEAYSYLFLKYLQERSEGYYNISNTVNNNQAFFGNASYTYGNRYTLNGTLRYDASNQFAPSRLIRWMPTWNVGLTWDVSQEKFFTHLTPVFS
;
A
#
# COMPACT_ATOMS: atom_id res chain seq x y z
N GLU A 1 2.59 -26.57 -32.61
CA GLU A 1 2.28 -26.76 -31.19
C GLU A 1 1.47 -25.57 -30.69
N VAL A 2 0.19 -25.79 -30.42
CA VAL A 2 -0.65 -24.82 -29.71
C VAL A 2 -1.16 -25.58 -28.49
N THR A 3 -0.45 -25.43 -27.39
CA THR A 3 -0.83 -25.99 -26.09
C THR A 3 -1.95 -25.12 -25.52
N PRO A 4 -3.15 -25.66 -25.22
CA PRO A 4 -4.16 -24.93 -24.48
C PRO A 4 -3.74 -24.92 -23.00
N SER A 5 -3.07 -23.84 -22.57
CA SER A 5 -2.82 -23.64 -21.14
C SER A 5 -4.12 -23.18 -20.48
N SER A 6 -4.75 -24.03 -19.66
CA SER A 6 -5.60 -23.51 -18.58
C SER A 6 -4.70 -22.67 -17.67
N ALA A 7 -4.93 -21.36 -17.63
CA ALA A 7 -4.07 -20.42 -16.91
C ALA A 7 -4.44 -20.34 -15.42
N THR A 8 -4.56 -21.51 -14.77
CA THR A 8 -4.54 -21.62 -13.31
C THR A 8 -3.11 -21.96 -12.94
N VAL A 9 -2.35 -20.99 -12.43
CA VAL A 9 -1.02 -21.28 -11.90
C VAL A 9 -1.22 -21.70 -10.44
N ASP A 10 -1.36 -23.02 -10.24
CA ASP A 10 -1.20 -23.61 -8.91
C ASP A 10 0.29 -23.64 -8.60
N VAL A 11 0.78 -22.67 -7.83
CA VAL A 11 2.12 -22.76 -7.24
C VAL A 11 2.02 -23.63 -5.99
N THR A 12 1.97 -24.94 -6.17
CA THR A 12 2.18 -25.89 -5.06
C THR A 12 3.68 -25.99 -4.83
N LEU A 13 4.18 -25.41 -3.75
CA LEU A 13 5.59 -25.48 -3.40
C LEU A 13 5.94 -26.92 -2.99
N LEU A 14 6.99 -27.46 -3.59
CA LEU A 14 7.55 -28.76 -3.25
C LEU A 14 7.99 -28.78 -1.78
N ALA A 15 7.86 -29.93 -1.12
CA ALA A 15 8.33 -30.10 0.25
C ALA A 15 9.86 -29.88 0.34
N GLN A 16 10.35 -29.43 1.50
CA GLN A 16 11.79 -29.30 1.75
C GLN A 16 12.51 -30.61 1.43
N GLY A 17 13.30 -30.63 0.34
CA GLY A 17 14.13 -31.77 -0.05
C GLY A 17 14.05 -32.19 -1.52
N GLU A 18 13.12 -31.67 -2.33
CA GLU A 18 13.05 -32.01 -3.76
C GLU A 18 13.82 -31.00 -4.62
N GLU A 19 15.02 -31.37 -5.08
CA GLU A 19 15.75 -30.66 -6.14
C GLU A 19 15.10 -30.94 -7.51
N GLY A 20 14.16 -30.10 -7.90
CA GLY A 20 13.66 -30.03 -9.28
C GLY A 20 14.58 -29.18 -10.15
N THR A 21 15.08 -29.75 -11.24
CA THR A 21 15.83 -29.05 -12.30
C THR A 21 15.24 -27.68 -12.62
N LYS A 22 16.06 -26.62 -12.54
CA LYS A 22 15.72 -25.23 -12.88
C LYS A 22 15.20 -25.13 -14.32
N LYS A 23 13.89 -25.32 -14.53
CA LYS A 23 13.19 -24.66 -15.64
C LYS A 23 13.15 -23.18 -15.28
N LYS A 24 13.69 -22.32 -16.13
CA LYS A 24 13.44 -20.87 -16.06
C LYS A 24 11.93 -20.70 -15.92
N ALA A 25 11.49 -20.19 -14.77
CA ALA A 25 10.11 -19.80 -14.58
C ALA A 25 9.78 -18.80 -15.68
N GLY A 26 8.99 -19.23 -16.67
CA GLY A 26 8.44 -18.33 -17.66
C GLY A 26 7.60 -17.31 -16.92
N THR A 27 7.81 -16.03 -17.21
CA THR A 27 7.05 -14.91 -16.66
C THR A 27 5.55 -15.23 -16.76
N PRO A 28 4.84 -15.47 -15.64
CA PRO A 28 3.39 -15.42 -15.64
C PRO A 28 3.03 -13.96 -15.87
N MET A 29 2.60 -13.70 -17.11
CA MET A 29 1.48 -12.84 -17.43
C MET A 29 1.24 -11.67 -16.46
N ASN A 30 1.61 -10.46 -16.89
CA ASN A 30 1.04 -9.19 -16.43
C ASN A 30 -0.46 -9.40 -16.12
N THR A 31 -0.97 -9.18 -14.90
CA THR A 31 -2.40 -9.41 -14.59
C THR A 31 -3.33 -8.57 -15.47
N ASN A 32 -2.81 -7.58 -16.22
CA ASN A 32 -3.45 -7.07 -17.44
C ASN A 32 -3.20 -7.98 -18.65
N THR A 33 -3.48 -9.29 -18.53
CA THR A 33 -3.26 -10.26 -19.62
C THR A 33 -4.12 -10.00 -20.85
N ARG A 34 -5.11 -9.11 -20.70
CA ARG A 34 -6.04 -8.66 -21.74
C ARG A 34 -5.86 -7.18 -22.12
N GLY A 35 -4.79 -6.52 -21.67
CA GLY A 35 -4.62 -5.06 -21.77
C GLY A 35 -5.49 -4.30 -20.76
N GLN A 36 -5.37 -2.97 -20.71
CA GLN A 36 -6.27 -2.14 -19.90
C GLN A 36 -7.70 -2.24 -20.45
N THR A 37 -8.59 -2.89 -19.71
CA THR A 37 -10.01 -3.05 -20.09
C THR A 37 -10.88 -1.85 -19.68
N SER A 38 -10.29 -0.84 -19.05
CA SER A 38 -10.97 0.40 -18.62
C SER A 38 -10.10 1.62 -18.88
N ILE A 39 -10.74 2.68 -19.38
CA ILE A 39 -10.13 3.99 -19.66
C ILE A 39 -10.02 4.83 -18.38
N VAL A 40 -10.80 4.50 -17.33
CA VAL A 40 -11.00 5.35 -16.15
C VAL A 40 -10.44 4.75 -14.86
N GLN A 41 -10.35 3.42 -14.76
CA GLN A 41 -9.90 2.74 -13.54
C GLN A 41 -8.82 1.71 -13.84
N THR A 42 -7.73 1.73 -13.07
CA THR A 42 -6.73 0.67 -13.05
C THR A 42 -7.38 -0.61 -12.55
N VAL A 43 -7.50 -1.62 -13.40
CA VAL A 43 -8.19 -2.86 -13.07
C VAL A 43 -7.25 -3.74 -12.22
N LYS A 44 -7.52 -3.82 -10.91
CA LYS A 44 -6.76 -4.64 -9.95
C LYS A 44 -7.44 -6.00 -9.76
N PRO A 45 -6.69 -7.09 -9.48
CA PRO A 45 -7.29 -8.39 -9.22
C PRO A 45 -8.09 -8.36 -7.91
N LEU A 46 -9.11 -9.22 -7.82
CA LEU A 46 -9.88 -9.41 -6.61
C LEU A 46 -9.07 -10.23 -5.60
N TRP A 47 -8.99 -9.80 -4.34
CA TRP A 47 -8.29 -10.55 -3.30
C TRP A 47 -9.26 -11.34 -2.44
N VAL A 48 -8.93 -12.60 -2.19
CA VAL A 48 -9.73 -13.53 -1.41
C VAL A 48 -8.84 -14.16 -0.35
N LEU A 49 -9.16 -13.97 0.92
CA LEU A 49 -8.45 -14.58 2.04
C LEU A 49 -9.36 -15.62 2.70
N ASN A 50 -8.96 -16.89 2.70
CA ASN A 50 -9.74 -17.99 3.27
C ASN A 50 -11.19 -18.05 2.78
N GLY A 51 -11.41 -17.74 1.50
CA GLY A 51 -12.73 -17.70 0.87
C GLY A 51 -13.53 -16.40 1.09
N VAL A 52 -13.03 -15.45 1.90
CA VAL A 52 -13.63 -14.14 2.14
C VAL A 52 -13.05 -13.11 1.18
N ILE A 53 -13.91 -12.36 0.49
CA ILE A 53 -13.47 -11.29 -0.41
C ILE A 53 -12.96 -10.10 0.43
N LEU A 54 -11.70 -9.71 0.21
CA LEU A 54 -11.15 -8.51 0.81
C LEU A 54 -11.61 -7.29 0.00
N GLN A 55 -12.39 -6.42 0.64
CA GLN A 55 -12.76 -5.13 0.06
C GLN A 55 -11.71 -4.07 0.42
N GLY A 56 -11.21 -3.36 -0.58
CA GLY A 56 -10.15 -2.36 -0.41
C GLY A 56 -9.04 -2.57 -1.43
N ASP A 57 -8.24 -1.53 -1.65
CA ASP A 57 -7.14 -1.58 -2.60
C ASP A 57 -5.92 -2.22 -1.94
N ILE A 58 -5.59 -3.44 -2.37
CA ILE A 58 -4.29 -4.05 -2.10
C ILE A 58 -3.35 -3.60 -3.22
N ASP A 59 -2.25 -2.95 -2.87
CA ASP A 59 -1.30 -2.38 -3.82
C ASP A 59 -0.12 -3.32 -4.06
N LEU A 60 -0.39 -4.41 -4.77
CA LEU A 60 0.62 -5.36 -5.24
C LEU A 60 0.58 -5.44 -6.76
N LYS A 61 1.75 -5.43 -7.38
CA LYS A 61 1.90 -5.59 -8.82
C LYS A 61 1.91 -7.08 -9.20
N PRO A 62 1.57 -7.40 -10.46
CA PRO A 62 1.66 -8.78 -10.96
C PRO A 62 3.03 -9.41 -10.78
N GLU A 63 4.09 -8.62 -11.03
CA GLU A 63 5.48 -9.07 -10.90
C GLU A 63 5.81 -9.52 -9.46
N ASP A 64 5.19 -8.91 -8.46
CA ASP A 64 5.41 -9.21 -7.03
C ASP A 64 4.93 -10.63 -6.68
N LEU A 65 3.86 -11.11 -7.34
CA LEU A 65 3.25 -12.42 -7.11
C LEU A 65 4.04 -13.59 -7.70
N VAL A 66 5.03 -13.30 -8.53
CA VAL A 66 5.87 -14.28 -9.22
C VAL A 66 7.26 -14.38 -8.56
N SER A 67 7.57 -13.45 -7.66
CA SER A 67 8.85 -13.44 -6.96
C SER A 67 8.97 -14.58 -5.94
N ASP A 68 10.21 -14.98 -5.65
CA ASP A 68 10.49 -15.93 -4.56
C ASP A 68 9.99 -15.39 -3.19
N ASP A 69 9.84 -14.07 -3.07
CA ASP A 69 9.37 -13.36 -1.87
C ASP A 69 7.86 -13.08 -1.86
N ALA A 70 7.09 -13.65 -2.79
CA ALA A 70 5.66 -13.34 -2.95
C ALA A 70 4.85 -13.50 -1.64
N LYS A 71 5.17 -14.51 -0.81
CA LYS A 71 4.51 -14.69 0.50
C LYS A 71 4.76 -13.51 1.44
N SER A 72 5.99 -13.00 1.47
CA SER A 72 6.36 -11.86 2.31
C SER A 72 5.69 -10.57 1.83
N LEU A 73 5.62 -10.37 0.52
CA LEU A 73 4.92 -9.23 -0.09
C LEU A 73 3.40 -9.27 0.15
N ILE A 74 2.77 -10.44 0.01
CA ILE A 74 1.34 -10.65 0.34
C ILE A 74 1.09 -10.37 1.82
N ALA A 75 1.95 -10.90 2.70
CA ALA A 75 1.82 -10.69 4.14
C ALA A 75 1.96 -9.21 4.53
N SER A 76 2.85 -8.49 3.85
CA SER A 76 3.03 -7.05 4.06
C SER A 76 1.84 -6.22 3.54
N ALA A 77 1.18 -6.68 2.47
CA ALA A 77 0.08 -5.96 1.86
C ALA A 77 -1.29 -6.24 2.51
N ILE A 78 -1.41 -7.35 3.25
CA ILE A 78 -2.63 -7.73 3.98
C ILE A 78 -2.33 -7.63 5.49
N PRO A 79 -2.78 -6.55 6.17
CA PRO A 79 -2.52 -6.36 7.59
C PRO A 79 -2.90 -7.59 8.43
N GLY A 80 -2.06 -8.00 9.38
CA GLY A 80 -2.32 -9.14 10.26
C GLY A 80 -2.08 -10.52 9.68
N LEU A 81 -1.60 -10.59 8.44
CA LEU A 81 -1.06 -11.81 7.87
C LEU A 81 0.47 -11.86 8.10
N THR A 82 1.05 -13.06 8.08
CA THR A 82 2.51 -13.27 8.14
C THR A 82 2.92 -14.23 7.03
N ALA A 83 4.15 -14.12 6.54
CA ALA A 83 4.62 -15.02 5.49
C ALA A 83 4.53 -16.50 5.92
N GLU A 84 4.83 -16.77 7.20
CA GLU A 84 4.74 -18.11 7.77
C GLU A 84 3.31 -18.63 7.96
N SER A 85 2.32 -17.75 8.11
CA SER A 85 0.91 -18.17 8.25
C SER A 85 0.25 -18.48 6.91
N ILE A 86 0.84 -18.05 5.79
CA ILE A 86 0.39 -18.40 4.43
C ILE A 86 0.77 -19.86 4.12
N GLU A 87 -0.24 -20.69 3.91
CA GLU A 87 -0.07 -22.04 3.38
C GLU A 87 0.26 -21.95 1.89
N SER A 88 -0.64 -21.35 1.13
CA SER A 88 -0.55 -21.20 -0.33
C SER A 88 -1.27 -19.94 -0.79
N PHE A 89 -0.93 -19.50 -2.00
CA PHE A 89 -1.72 -18.52 -2.74
C PHE A 89 -1.85 -18.98 -4.19
N ARG A 90 -2.92 -18.56 -4.85
CA ARG A 90 -3.24 -18.92 -6.23
C ARG A 90 -3.71 -17.70 -7.00
N VAL A 91 -3.22 -17.57 -8.23
CA VAL A 91 -3.67 -16.55 -9.17
C VAL A 91 -4.58 -17.19 -10.21
N ILE A 92 -5.84 -16.78 -10.21
CA ILE A 92 -6.90 -17.29 -11.09
C ILE A 92 -7.16 -16.23 -12.16
N ASN A 93 -6.77 -16.51 -13.40
CA ASN A 93 -6.92 -15.58 -14.52
C ASN A 93 -7.88 -16.07 -15.61
N ASP A 94 -8.31 -17.33 -15.57
CA ASP A 94 -9.25 -17.87 -16.54
C ASP A 94 -10.67 -17.37 -16.25
N ALA A 95 -11.35 -16.86 -17.28
CA ALA A 95 -12.74 -16.42 -17.21
C ALA A 95 -13.70 -17.53 -16.76
N SER A 96 -13.35 -18.81 -17.01
CA SER A 96 -14.15 -19.94 -16.53
C SER A 96 -14.10 -20.06 -14.99
N ALA A 97 -12.91 -19.91 -14.42
CA ALA A 97 -12.63 -20.05 -13.00
C ALA A 97 -12.94 -18.78 -12.19
N THR A 98 -12.75 -17.60 -12.76
CA THR A 98 -13.06 -16.32 -12.10
C THR A 98 -14.53 -15.99 -12.08
N ALA A 99 -15.34 -16.56 -12.98
CA ALA A 99 -16.79 -16.36 -13.01
C ALA A 99 -17.47 -16.73 -11.69
N TYR A 100 -16.86 -17.62 -10.90
CA TYR A 100 -17.32 -17.94 -9.56
C TYR A 100 -17.43 -16.70 -8.66
N TYR A 101 -16.51 -15.73 -8.82
CA TYR A 101 -16.44 -14.50 -8.04
C TYR A 101 -17.17 -13.31 -8.71
N GLY A 102 -17.80 -13.54 -9.87
CA GLY A 102 -18.64 -12.58 -10.57
C GLY A 102 -17.87 -11.44 -11.27
N PRO A 103 -18.56 -10.35 -11.65
CA PRO A 103 -18.00 -9.24 -12.43
C PRO A 103 -16.77 -8.57 -11.80
N ARG A 104 -16.62 -8.67 -10.47
CA ARG A 104 -15.49 -8.10 -9.71
C ARG A 104 -14.15 -8.79 -10.00
N ALA A 105 -14.19 -10.01 -10.55
CA ALA A 105 -13.01 -10.80 -10.87
C ALA A 105 -12.57 -10.66 -12.34
N ILE A 106 -12.98 -9.59 -13.03
CA ILE A 106 -12.64 -9.35 -14.43
C ILE A 106 -11.12 -9.20 -14.67
N ALA A 107 -10.37 -8.74 -13.67
CA ALA A 107 -8.90 -8.67 -13.67
C ALA A 107 -8.22 -9.90 -13.06
N GLY A 108 -8.96 -10.98 -12.79
CA GLY A 108 -8.46 -12.15 -12.08
C GLY A 108 -8.72 -12.09 -10.58
N VAL A 109 -8.37 -13.19 -9.92
CA VAL A 109 -8.50 -13.37 -8.46
C VAL A 109 -7.18 -13.87 -7.89
N VAL A 110 -6.75 -13.27 -6.79
CA VAL A 110 -5.67 -13.80 -5.95
C VAL A 110 -6.29 -14.39 -4.69
N GLU A 111 -6.25 -15.71 -4.59
CA GLU A 111 -6.76 -16.46 -3.45
C GLU A 111 -5.60 -16.81 -2.52
N VAL A 112 -5.72 -16.48 -1.24
CA VAL A 112 -4.72 -16.74 -0.19
C VAL A 112 -5.35 -17.66 0.85
N VAL A 113 -4.66 -18.74 1.19
CA VAL A 113 -5.08 -19.72 2.18
C VAL A 113 -4.08 -19.72 3.33
N THR A 114 -4.58 -19.58 4.55
CA THR A 114 -3.74 -19.67 5.75
C THR A 114 -3.64 -21.10 6.25
N LYS A 115 -2.50 -21.40 6.90
CA LYS A 115 -2.22 -22.72 7.47
C LYS A 115 -3.31 -23.16 8.43
N LYS A 116 -3.61 -24.46 8.36
CA LYS A 116 -4.53 -25.16 9.26
C LYS A 116 -3.75 -26.06 10.21
N GLY A 117 -4.33 -26.32 11.38
CA GLY A 117 -3.77 -27.31 12.29
C GLY A 117 -3.79 -28.70 11.66
N THR A 118 -2.71 -29.46 11.85
CA THR A 118 -2.60 -30.85 11.38
C THR A 118 -2.92 -31.81 12.52
N ALA A 119 -3.72 -32.84 12.25
CA ALA A 119 -4.00 -33.87 13.24
C ALA A 119 -2.78 -34.79 13.43
N GLY A 120 -2.50 -35.18 14.67
CA GLY A 120 -1.52 -36.23 15.00
C GLY A 120 -0.08 -35.76 15.17
N SER A 121 0.24 -34.50 14.88
CA SER A 121 1.55 -33.93 15.18
C SER A 121 1.40 -32.55 15.81
N SER A 122 2.14 -32.33 16.90
CA SER A 122 2.33 -31.00 17.48
C SER A 122 3.67 -30.47 16.97
N SER A 123 3.67 -29.27 16.41
CA SER A 123 4.88 -28.58 15.98
C SER A 123 4.91 -27.18 16.56
N PHE A 124 6.10 -26.78 16.94
CA PHE A 124 6.42 -25.43 17.37
C PHE A 124 7.56 -24.94 16.51
N THR A 125 7.39 -23.78 15.88
CA THR A 125 8.37 -23.22 14.96
C THR A 125 8.59 -21.76 15.29
N TYR A 126 9.84 -21.42 15.51
CA TYR A 126 10.32 -20.05 15.59
C TYR A 126 11.08 -19.73 14.30
N SER A 127 10.69 -18.64 13.65
CA SER A 127 11.33 -18.09 12.45
C SER A 127 11.87 -16.70 12.78
N ASN A 128 13.08 -16.41 12.31
CA ASN A 128 13.63 -15.06 12.29
C ASN A 128 14.08 -14.73 10.89
N GLU A 129 13.60 -13.61 10.37
CA GLU A 129 14.05 -13.02 9.12
C GLU A 129 14.71 -11.67 9.42
N SER A 130 15.90 -11.46 8.91
CA SER A 130 16.66 -10.22 9.08
C SER A 130 17.08 -9.66 7.72
N THR A 131 16.59 -8.46 7.39
CA THR A 131 16.88 -7.77 6.14
C THR A 131 17.80 -6.59 6.38
N TYR A 132 18.96 -6.59 5.72
CA TYR A 132 19.96 -5.52 5.82
C TYR A 132 19.81 -4.54 4.65
N ARG A 133 19.65 -3.25 4.95
CA ARG A 133 19.61 -2.19 3.95
C ARG A 133 20.85 -1.30 4.08
N LEU A 134 21.59 -1.16 2.98
CA LEU A 134 22.77 -0.30 2.88
C LEU A 134 22.36 1.11 2.41
N ILE A 135 23.15 2.11 2.78
CA ILE A 135 22.94 3.49 2.30
C ILE A 135 23.05 3.53 0.76
N PRO A 136 22.10 4.17 0.04
CA PRO A 136 22.18 4.31 -1.41
C PRO A 136 23.44 5.05 -1.86
N SER A 137 23.83 4.84 -3.12
CA SER A 137 25.00 5.49 -3.69
C SER A 137 24.70 6.23 -4.97
N TYR A 138 25.24 7.45 -5.09
CA TYR A 138 25.19 8.21 -6.35
C TYR A 138 25.87 7.53 -7.53
N LYS A 139 26.71 6.49 -7.30
CA LYS A 139 27.36 5.73 -8.37
C LYS A 139 26.39 5.03 -9.32
N GLN A 140 25.14 4.84 -8.89
CA GLN A 140 24.09 4.20 -9.69
C GLN A 140 23.33 5.19 -10.59
N TYR A 141 23.68 6.49 -10.54
CA TYR A 141 22.99 7.55 -11.28
C TYR A 141 23.97 8.36 -12.11
N ASN A 142 23.50 8.81 -13.27
CA ASN A 142 24.21 9.78 -14.10
C ASN A 142 23.78 11.20 -13.70
N ILE A 143 24.28 11.70 -12.57
CA ILE A 143 23.99 13.05 -12.07
C ILE A 143 25.26 13.86 -11.87
N MET A 144 25.15 15.17 -12.04
CA MET A 144 26.25 16.12 -11.83
C MET A 144 26.76 16.09 -10.38
N ASN A 145 28.08 16.13 -10.20
CA ASN A 145 28.71 16.40 -8.91
C ASN A 145 28.71 17.91 -8.62
N SER A 146 29.20 18.33 -7.45
CA SER A 146 29.24 19.76 -7.09
C SER A 146 30.12 20.62 -8.02
N GLN A 147 31.16 20.05 -8.63
CA GLN A 147 32.03 20.78 -9.56
C GLN A 147 31.32 21.06 -10.88
N ASP A 148 30.67 20.05 -11.45
CA ASP A 148 29.87 20.19 -12.67
C ASP A 148 28.71 21.18 -12.45
N GLN A 149 28.02 21.05 -11.31
CA GLN A 149 26.94 21.97 -10.92
C GLN A 149 27.46 23.40 -10.76
N MET A 150 28.63 23.58 -10.13
CA MET A 150 29.20 24.92 -9.93
C MET A 150 29.69 25.53 -11.23
N SER A 151 30.28 24.73 -12.13
CA SER A 151 30.67 25.16 -13.48
C SER A 151 29.46 25.71 -14.25
N PHE A 152 28.34 24.97 -14.23
CA PHE A 152 27.09 25.42 -14.82
C PHE A 152 26.56 26.71 -14.17
N VAL A 153 26.56 26.79 -12.83
CA VAL A 153 26.15 28.00 -12.10
C VAL A 153 27.01 29.21 -12.48
N GLN A 154 28.34 29.04 -12.57
CA GLN A 154 29.24 30.11 -12.98
C GLN A 154 28.98 30.57 -14.42
N GLU A 155 28.70 29.66 -15.35
CA GLU A 155 28.33 30.02 -16.71
C GLU A 155 27.02 30.82 -16.77
N MET A 156 26.00 30.37 -16.02
CA MET A 156 24.71 31.06 -15.90
C MET A 156 24.87 32.47 -15.32
N MET A 157 25.71 32.62 -14.29
CA MET A 157 26.03 33.91 -13.71
C MET A 157 26.77 34.82 -14.69
N ARG A 158 27.75 34.30 -15.45
CA ARG A 158 28.48 35.05 -16.48
C ARG A 158 27.56 35.54 -17.60
N LYS A 159 26.54 34.76 -17.96
CA LYS A 159 25.51 35.15 -18.95
C LYS A 159 24.45 36.10 -18.38
N GLY A 160 24.55 36.51 -17.12
CA GLY A 160 23.60 37.40 -16.47
C GLY A 160 22.25 36.75 -16.15
N MET A 161 22.16 35.42 -16.14
CA MET A 161 20.91 34.67 -15.96
C MET A 161 20.53 34.47 -14.49
N MET A 162 21.36 34.91 -13.54
CA MET A 162 21.12 34.79 -12.10
C MET A 162 21.30 36.14 -11.38
N PRO A 163 20.55 37.19 -11.76
CA PRO A 163 20.72 38.53 -11.19
C PRO A 163 20.27 38.60 -9.73
N THR A 164 21.03 39.31 -8.89
CA THR A 164 20.80 39.43 -7.44
C THR A 164 19.38 39.91 -7.08
N GLU A 165 18.82 40.82 -7.86
CA GLU A 165 17.48 41.39 -7.62
C GLU A 165 16.37 40.34 -7.67
N SER A 166 16.44 39.38 -8.61
CA SER A 166 15.43 38.32 -8.72
C SER A 166 15.44 37.38 -7.50
N TYR A 167 16.60 37.17 -6.88
CA TYR A 167 16.73 36.29 -5.72
C TYR A 167 16.16 36.87 -4.41
N LYS A 168 15.79 38.15 -4.37
CA LYS A 168 15.14 38.75 -3.19
C LYS A 168 13.74 38.18 -2.95
N THR A 169 13.00 37.89 -4.03
CA THR A 169 11.61 37.43 -4.00
C THR A 169 11.44 35.95 -4.34
N TYR A 170 12.52 35.24 -4.67
CA TYR A 170 12.43 33.80 -4.93
C TYR A 170 12.10 33.01 -3.66
N THR A 171 11.15 32.08 -3.82
CA THR A 171 10.75 31.15 -2.76
C THR A 171 11.83 30.14 -2.45
N LEU A 172 12.61 29.69 -3.44
CA LEU A 172 13.75 28.78 -3.31
C LEU A 172 15.03 29.47 -3.79
N LYS A 173 16.01 29.60 -2.90
CA LYS A 173 17.21 30.40 -3.17
C LYS A 173 18.49 29.59 -3.40
N GLY A 174 18.59 28.40 -2.80
CA GLY A 174 19.76 27.52 -2.94
C GLY A 174 21.10 28.19 -2.58
N ALA A 175 22.20 27.66 -3.08
CA ALA A 175 23.55 28.17 -2.79
C ALA A 175 23.78 29.61 -3.29
N VAL A 176 23.30 29.96 -4.49
CA VAL A 176 23.50 31.29 -5.07
C VAL A 176 22.70 32.36 -4.33
N GLY A 177 21.42 32.12 -4.08
CA GLY A 177 20.62 33.08 -3.33
C GLY A 177 21.09 33.21 -1.88
N ARG A 178 21.59 32.12 -1.26
CA ARG A 178 22.25 32.19 0.04
C ARG A 178 23.50 33.06 0.03
N MET A 179 24.33 32.96 -1.02
CA MET A 179 25.48 33.86 -1.20
C MET A 179 25.06 35.32 -1.22
N TYR A 180 23.99 35.65 -1.98
CA TYR A 180 23.47 37.02 -2.05
C TYR A 180 22.90 37.53 -0.73
N GLU A 181 22.29 36.67 0.07
CA GLU A 181 21.88 37.02 1.44
C GLU A 181 23.09 37.35 2.33
N LEU A 182 24.17 36.57 2.21
CA LEU A 182 25.38 36.74 3.01
C LEU A 182 26.16 38.03 2.72
N TYR A 183 25.84 38.76 1.65
CA TYR A 183 26.36 40.13 1.43
C TYR A 183 25.81 41.12 2.46
N ASN A 184 24.63 40.85 3.00
CA ASN A 184 23.93 41.75 3.91
C ASN A 184 23.87 41.20 5.35
N ILE A 185 24.25 39.94 5.56
CA ILE A 185 24.38 39.35 6.91
C ILE A 185 25.78 39.63 7.42
N LEU A 186 25.88 40.36 8.53
CA LEU A 186 27.15 40.72 9.15
C LEU A 186 27.65 39.62 10.10
N ASP A 187 28.97 39.51 10.24
CA ASP A 187 29.65 38.70 11.24
C ASP A 187 29.74 39.44 12.59
N ALA A 188 30.37 38.81 13.59
CA ALA A 188 30.53 39.39 14.92
C ALA A 188 31.35 40.70 14.94
N ASN A 189 32.12 40.96 13.89
CA ASN A 189 32.96 42.14 13.74
C ASN A 189 32.30 43.22 12.86
N GLY A 190 31.05 43.01 12.43
CA GLY A 190 30.30 43.95 11.59
C GLY A 190 30.64 43.89 10.10
N ASN A 191 31.41 42.89 9.64
CA ASN A 191 31.72 42.72 8.22
C ASN A 191 30.72 41.78 7.53
N PRO A 192 30.38 41.98 6.24
CA PRO A 192 29.60 41.01 5.48
C PRO A 192 30.22 39.61 5.53
N ARG A 193 29.41 38.58 5.79
CA ARG A 193 29.88 37.18 5.83
C ARG A 193 30.42 36.71 4.48
N VAL A 194 29.93 37.29 3.39
CA VAL A 194 30.55 37.17 2.06
C VAL A 194 30.73 38.58 1.50
N ALA A 195 31.95 38.93 1.10
CA ALA A 195 32.20 40.21 0.45
C ALA A 195 31.56 40.24 -0.94
N ASN A 196 30.83 41.32 -1.26
CA ASN A 196 30.28 41.56 -2.60
C ASN A 196 31.36 42.05 -3.58
N THR A 197 32.45 41.30 -3.69
CA THR A 197 33.52 41.50 -4.68
C THR A 197 33.64 40.24 -5.55
N GLU A 198 34.39 40.31 -6.63
CA GLU A 198 34.66 39.11 -7.45
C GLU A 198 35.37 38.03 -6.66
N GLU A 199 36.36 38.41 -5.85
CA GLU A 199 37.16 37.51 -5.01
C GLU A 199 36.29 36.85 -3.93
N GLY A 200 35.43 37.62 -3.26
CA GLY A 200 34.52 37.09 -2.24
C GLY A 200 33.50 36.10 -2.81
N ARG A 201 32.96 36.39 -3.99
CA ARG A 201 32.05 35.50 -4.73
C ARG A 201 32.72 34.20 -5.15
N LEU A 202 33.89 34.30 -5.77
CA LEU A 202 34.67 33.13 -6.20
C LEU A 202 35.09 32.27 -5.00
N ALA A 203 35.47 32.88 -3.88
CA ALA A 203 35.80 32.15 -2.66
C ALA A 203 34.60 31.34 -2.13
N TYR A 204 33.42 31.95 -2.06
CA TYR A 204 32.19 31.24 -1.65
C TYR A 204 31.86 30.08 -2.61
N MET A 205 31.89 30.34 -3.92
CA MET A 205 31.61 29.33 -4.93
C MET A 205 32.60 28.18 -4.90
N ARG A 206 33.88 28.46 -4.65
CA ARG A 206 34.93 27.43 -4.55
C ARG A 206 34.71 26.50 -3.36
N VAL A 207 34.25 27.03 -2.22
CA VAL A 207 33.85 26.19 -1.07
C VAL A 207 32.68 25.29 -1.47
N ALA A 208 31.66 25.85 -2.14
CA ALA A 208 30.51 25.08 -2.60
C ALA A 208 30.87 24.04 -3.69
N GLU A 209 31.85 24.33 -4.53
CA GLU A 209 32.41 23.43 -5.55
C GLU A 209 33.05 22.19 -4.92
N HIS A 210 33.84 22.36 -3.85
CA HIS A 210 34.53 21.26 -3.18
C HIS A 210 33.66 20.47 -2.19
N ARG A 211 32.43 20.92 -1.92
CA ARG A 211 31.56 20.33 -0.90
C ARG A 211 31.05 18.94 -1.26
N ASN A 212 30.55 18.78 -2.48
CA ASN A 212 30.02 17.55 -3.05
C ASN A 212 29.09 16.73 -2.13
N THR A 213 28.20 17.42 -1.41
CA THR A 213 27.35 16.87 -0.35
C THR A 213 26.71 15.55 -0.76
N ASN A 214 26.88 14.55 0.11
CA ASN A 214 26.29 13.25 -0.09
C ASN A 214 24.95 13.17 0.65
N TRP A 215 23.87 13.67 0.05
CA TRP A 215 22.55 13.63 0.69
C TRP A 215 22.07 12.23 1.06
N PHE A 216 22.46 11.18 0.33
CA PHE A 216 22.15 9.81 0.76
C PHE A 216 22.78 9.48 2.11
N LYS A 217 24.04 9.86 2.34
CA LYS A 217 24.70 9.69 3.65
C LYS A 217 24.06 10.54 4.76
N GLU A 218 23.60 11.73 4.41
CA GLU A 218 22.95 12.65 5.35
C GLU A 218 21.55 12.16 5.78
N LEU A 219 20.78 11.60 4.86
CA LEU A 219 19.36 11.31 5.07
C LEU A 219 19.02 9.83 5.29
N PHE A 220 19.91 8.92 4.91
CA PHE A 220 19.71 7.48 5.03
C PHE A 220 20.67 6.88 6.07
N GLN A 221 20.27 5.74 6.60
CA GLN A 221 21.06 4.96 7.54
C GLN A 221 21.12 3.50 7.10
N SER A 222 22.19 2.81 7.49
CA SER A 222 22.17 1.35 7.42
C SER A 222 21.21 0.85 8.48
N SER A 223 20.25 0.01 8.09
CA SER A 223 19.25 -0.53 9.00
C SER A 223 19.09 -2.03 8.84
N VAL A 224 18.71 -2.67 9.95
CA VAL A 224 18.37 -4.09 9.99
C VAL A 224 16.90 -4.17 10.38
N MET A 225 16.07 -4.57 9.41
CA MET A 225 14.67 -4.91 9.68
C MET A 225 14.63 -6.35 10.18
N GLN A 226 13.86 -6.60 11.24
CA GLN A 226 13.75 -7.93 11.85
C GLN A 226 12.28 -8.33 11.95
N ASN A 227 11.97 -9.54 11.50
CA ASN A 227 10.68 -10.17 11.68
C ASN A 227 10.86 -11.44 12.52
N HIS A 228 10.13 -11.54 13.62
CA HIS A 228 10.13 -12.69 14.51
C HIS A 228 8.75 -13.33 14.50
N THR A 229 8.65 -14.56 14.02
CA THR A 229 7.39 -15.31 13.99
C THR A 229 7.47 -16.54 14.89
N LEU A 230 6.53 -16.64 15.81
CA LEU A 230 6.28 -17.82 16.61
C LEU A 230 5.02 -18.51 16.11
N SER A 231 5.10 -19.78 15.74
CA SER A 231 3.95 -20.54 15.28
C SER A 231 3.83 -21.88 16.01
N PHE A 232 2.59 -22.28 16.25
CA PHE A 232 2.23 -23.51 16.91
C PHE A 232 1.10 -24.18 16.13
N SER A 233 1.30 -25.44 15.77
CA SER A 233 0.29 -26.29 15.15
C SER A 233 0.11 -27.53 16.02
N SER A 234 -1.13 -27.87 16.37
CA SER A 234 -1.43 -29.08 17.14
C SER A 234 -2.87 -29.50 16.93
N GLY A 235 -3.15 -30.79 17.02
CA GLY A 235 -4.51 -31.27 16.87
C GLY A 235 -4.64 -32.79 16.93
N GLY A 236 -5.85 -33.24 17.20
CA GLY A 236 -6.29 -34.62 17.00
C GLY A 236 -7.50 -34.66 16.06
N GLU A 237 -8.14 -35.83 15.93
CA GLU A 237 -9.27 -36.02 15.01
C GLU A 237 -10.46 -35.07 15.28
N LYS A 238 -10.70 -34.72 16.55
CA LYS A 238 -11.83 -33.87 16.97
C LYS A 238 -11.54 -32.38 16.89
N SER A 239 -10.29 -31.97 16.98
CA SER A 239 -9.94 -30.55 16.94
C SER A 239 -8.50 -30.34 16.51
N ALA A 240 -8.28 -29.39 15.62
CA ALA A 240 -6.97 -28.99 15.16
C ALA A 240 -6.81 -27.47 15.15
N TYR A 241 -5.65 -26.99 15.57
CA TYR A 241 -5.37 -25.58 15.80
C TYR A 241 -4.04 -25.21 15.15
N TYR A 242 -4.02 -24.07 14.49
CA TYR A 242 -2.82 -23.36 14.10
C TYR A 242 -2.89 -21.96 14.70
N THR A 243 -1.81 -21.50 15.31
CA THR A 243 -1.68 -20.14 15.81
C THR A 243 -0.32 -19.59 15.46
N SER A 244 -0.25 -18.30 15.14
CA SER A 244 1.01 -17.60 14.93
C SER A 244 0.97 -16.22 15.55
N LEU A 245 2.07 -15.81 16.17
CA LEU A 245 2.33 -14.47 16.65
C LEU A 245 3.57 -13.95 15.95
N SER A 246 3.56 -12.68 15.54
CA SER A 246 4.71 -12.06 14.91
C SER A 246 4.94 -10.64 15.39
N VAL A 247 6.21 -10.26 15.38
CA VAL A 247 6.68 -8.91 15.64
C VAL A 247 7.63 -8.51 14.52
N LEU A 248 7.24 -7.52 13.74
CA LEU A 248 8.08 -6.85 12.77
C LEU A 248 8.60 -5.55 13.40
N SER A 249 9.91 -5.38 13.38
CA SER A 249 10.59 -4.15 13.78
C SER A 249 11.44 -3.65 12.62
N ASP A 250 11.07 -2.49 12.10
CA ASP A 250 11.80 -1.79 11.05
C ASP A 250 12.20 -0.39 11.55
N PRO A 251 13.50 -0.14 11.84
CA PRO A 251 13.98 1.18 12.25
C PRO A 251 14.12 2.19 11.11
N GLY A 252 13.59 1.90 9.92
CA GLY A 252 13.59 2.76 8.74
C GLY A 252 14.90 2.75 7.96
N TRP A 253 14.81 2.88 6.63
CA TRP A 253 15.98 3.13 5.77
C TRP A 253 16.32 4.62 5.69
N GLN A 254 15.28 5.45 5.62
CA GLN A 254 15.39 6.89 5.80
C GLN A 254 15.45 7.18 7.29
N LYS A 255 16.36 8.06 7.72
CA LYS A 255 16.37 8.54 9.11
C LYS A 255 15.01 9.18 9.42
N GLY A 256 14.51 8.97 10.64
CA GLY A 256 13.23 9.50 11.13
C GLY A 256 11.99 8.67 10.77
N GLU A 257 12.12 7.66 9.89
CA GLU A 257 11.08 6.67 9.67
C GLU A 257 11.27 5.49 10.61
N GLU A 258 10.16 4.89 11.04
CA GLU A 258 10.13 3.67 11.84
C GLU A 258 8.79 2.98 11.65
N LEU A 259 8.78 1.66 11.78
CA LEU A 259 7.59 0.83 11.68
C LEU A 259 7.74 -0.32 12.68
N THR A 260 6.74 -0.47 13.55
CA THR A 260 6.58 -1.65 14.40
C THR A 260 5.21 -2.24 14.16
N GLN A 261 5.15 -3.55 13.92
CA GLN A 261 3.89 -4.26 13.70
C GLN A 261 3.82 -5.51 14.55
N TYR A 262 2.70 -5.68 15.23
CA TYR A 262 2.32 -6.87 15.96
C TYR A 262 1.18 -7.54 15.21
N ALA A 263 1.30 -8.83 14.91
CA ALA A 263 0.23 -9.59 14.28
C ALA A 263 0.03 -10.95 14.94
N GLY A 264 -1.22 -11.37 15.01
CA GLY A 264 -1.64 -12.65 15.54
C GLY A 264 -2.67 -13.30 14.62
N ASN A 265 -2.49 -14.58 14.33
CA ASN A 265 -3.45 -15.40 13.59
C ASN A 265 -3.79 -16.65 14.40
N LEU A 266 -5.05 -17.04 14.38
CA LEU A 266 -5.57 -18.30 14.91
C LEU A 266 -6.46 -18.95 13.85
N ASN A 267 -6.24 -20.23 13.56
CA ASN A 267 -7.08 -21.05 12.72
C ASN A 267 -7.43 -22.34 13.47
N ALA A 268 -8.67 -22.45 13.93
CA ALA A 268 -9.16 -23.54 14.75
C ALA A 268 -10.26 -24.30 14.00
N THR A 269 -10.11 -25.62 13.87
CA THR A 269 -11.12 -26.51 13.31
C THR A 269 -11.60 -27.47 14.39
N TYR A 270 -12.91 -27.57 14.54
CA TYR A 270 -13.60 -28.46 15.48
C TYR A 270 -14.49 -29.42 14.69
N ASN A 271 -14.27 -30.72 14.84
CA ASN A 271 -15.09 -31.78 14.28
C ASN A 271 -16.00 -32.33 15.38
N PHE A 272 -17.21 -31.79 15.50
CA PHE A 272 -18.18 -32.23 16.51
C PHE A 272 -18.71 -33.64 16.23
N SER A 273 -18.82 -34.02 14.95
CA SER A 273 -19.16 -35.37 14.49
C SER A 273 -18.62 -35.61 13.09
N SER A 274 -18.79 -36.81 12.53
CA SER A 274 -18.47 -37.10 11.12
C SER A 274 -19.29 -36.29 10.12
N LYS A 275 -20.38 -35.66 10.58
CA LYS A 275 -21.27 -34.83 9.75
C LYS A 275 -21.16 -33.33 10.02
N LEU A 276 -20.62 -32.89 11.15
CA LEU A 276 -20.68 -31.48 11.57
C LEU A 276 -19.30 -30.99 12.01
N SER A 277 -18.83 -29.93 11.36
CA SER A 277 -17.57 -29.26 11.70
C SER A 277 -17.71 -27.74 11.71
N LEU A 278 -16.91 -27.08 12.54
CA LEU A 278 -16.79 -25.62 12.63
C LEU A 278 -15.32 -25.23 12.45
N ASN A 279 -15.04 -24.35 11.50
CA ASN A 279 -13.75 -23.69 11.37
C ASN A 279 -13.88 -22.23 11.82
N VAL A 280 -12.94 -21.75 12.63
CA VAL A 280 -12.88 -20.37 13.13
C VAL A 280 -11.50 -19.82 12.82
N ILE A 281 -11.46 -18.68 12.13
CA ILE A 281 -10.23 -17.96 11.82
C ILE A 281 -10.30 -16.57 12.43
N THR A 282 -9.25 -16.19 13.14
CA THR A 282 -9.09 -14.87 13.75
C THR A 282 -7.76 -14.29 13.33
N ASP A 283 -7.77 -13.07 12.79
CA ASP A 283 -6.58 -12.27 12.56
C ASP A 283 -6.67 -10.98 13.36
N ILE A 284 -5.59 -10.62 14.03
CA ILE A 284 -5.43 -9.34 14.69
C ILE A 284 -4.11 -8.72 14.25
N SER A 285 -4.10 -7.41 14.03
CA SER A 285 -2.85 -6.66 13.93
C SER A 285 -2.95 -5.26 14.46
N TYR A 286 -1.81 -4.79 14.95
CA TYR A 286 -1.60 -3.42 15.34
C TYR A 286 -0.26 -2.97 14.76
N GLN A 287 -0.28 -1.82 14.09
CA GLN A 287 0.89 -1.25 13.43
C GLN A 287 1.04 0.20 13.85
N GLU A 288 2.25 0.55 14.29
CA GLU A 288 2.68 1.92 14.52
C GLU A 288 3.73 2.27 13.48
N LYS A 289 3.55 3.41 12.82
CA LYS A 289 4.47 3.89 11.79
C LYS A 289 4.71 5.37 11.95
N ARG A 290 5.98 5.78 11.89
CA ARG A 290 6.39 7.16 11.67
C ARG A 290 6.98 7.28 10.28
N SER A 291 6.58 8.32 9.56
CA SER A 291 7.11 8.63 8.24
C SER A 291 7.46 10.10 8.14
N ASN A 292 8.42 10.42 7.29
CA ASN A 292 8.82 11.79 7.04
C ASN A 292 7.74 12.52 6.22
N GLY A 293 7.49 13.79 6.52
CA GLY A 293 6.55 14.62 5.74
C GLY A 293 7.06 15.00 4.34
N LYS A 294 8.34 14.69 4.06
CA LYS A 294 8.98 14.83 2.73
C LYS A 294 9.68 13.54 2.36
N ASN A 295 9.60 13.17 1.08
CA ASN A 295 10.33 12.03 0.53
C ASN A 295 11.83 12.32 0.50
N MET A 296 12.61 11.65 1.36
CA MET A 296 14.06 11.90 1.48
C MET A 296 14.84 11.41 0.26
N TYR A 297 14.32 10.42 -0.46
CA TYR A 297 14.96 9.91 -1.66
C TYR A 297 14.87 10.92 -2.80
N GLU A 298 13.67 11.47 -3.04
CA GLU A 298 13.46 12.56 -3.99
C GLU A 298 14.28 13.79 -3.61
N TYR A 299 14.32 14.15 -2.32
CA TYR A 299 15.15 15.25 -1.85
C TYR A 299 16.64 15.02 -2.14
N ALA A 300 17.15 13.81 -1.87
CA ALA A 300 18.56 13.49 -2.08
C ALA A 300 18.96 13.60 -3.55
N LEU A 301 18.10 13.14 -4.47
CA LEU A 301 18.35 13.24 -5.91
C LEU A 301 18.13 14.65 -6.48
N GLY A 302 17.16 15.39 -5.95
CA GLY A 302 16.77 16.70 -6.46
C GLY A 302 17.55 17.89 -5.91
N THR A 303 18.20 17.73 -4.74
CA THR A 303 18.89 18.84 -4.07
C THR A 303 20.32 18.99 -4.58
N PRO A 304 20.76 20.21 -4.94
CA PRO A 304 22.14 20.45 -5.35
C PRO A 304 23.17 19.93 -4.34
N ARG A 305 24.23 19.32 -4.86
CA ARG A 305 25.36 18.79 -4.07
C ARG A 305 26.34 19.88 -3.67
N THR A 306 26.12 21.09 -4.17
CA THR A 306 26.83 22.31 -3.79
C THR A 306 26.29 22.92 -2.49
N MET A 307 25.17 22.45 -1.93
CA MET A 307 24.57 22.99 -0.70
C MET A 307 25.14 22.34 0.56
N ASP A 308 25.31 23.13 1.62
CA ASP A 308 25.75 22.68 2.94
C ASP A 308 24.62 21.99 3.71
N PRO A 309 24.77 20.73 4.16
CA PRO A 309 23.74 20.08 4.95
C PRO A 309 23.49 20.77 6.29
N LYS A 310 24.41 21.62 6.77
CA LYS A 310 24.29 22.31 8.07
C LYS A 310 23.71 23.72 7.96
N ASP A 311 23.67 24.32 6.78
CA ASP A 311 23.14 25.67 6.61
C ASP A 311 21.61 25.66 6.47
N ASP A 312 21.01 26.78 6.87
CA ASP A 312 19.64 27.13 6.53
C ASP A 312 19.58 27.85 5.18
N TYR A 313 18.73 27.36 4.30
CA TYR A 313 18.42 27.99 3.01
C TYR A 313 16.99 28.52 3.02
N ALA A 314 16.71 29.56 2.23
CA ALA A 314 15.33 30.02 2.08
C ALA A 314 14.54 29.03 1.21
N TYR A 315 13.43 28.54 1.76
CA TYR A 315 12.38 27.79 1.07
C TYR A 315 11.01 28.33 1.52
N TYR A 316 10.10 28.63 0.58
CA TYR A 316 8.83 29.32 0.86
C TYR A 316 9.00 30.51 1.82
N TYR A 317 9.98 31.37 1.52
CA TYR A 317 10.29 32.60 2.27
C TYR A 317 10.81 32.42 3.71
N ALA A 318 10.88 31.19 4.22
CA ALA A 318 11.33 30.87 5.56
C ALA A 318 12.63 30.04 5.55
N PRO A 319 13.38 30.03 6.67
CA PRO A 319 14.54 29.15 6.81
C PRO A 319 14.15 27.67 6.69
N PHE A 320 14.93 26.93 5.90
CA PHE A 320 14.74 25.51 5.64
C PHE A 320 16.07 24.77 5.76
N ASN A 321 16.03 23.70 6.53
CA ASN A 321 17.06 22.68 6.56
C ASN A 321 16.35 21.33 6.67
N ILE A 322 16.70 20.38 5.81
CA ILE A 322 16.02 19.09 5.74
C ILE A 322 16.12 18.28 7.04
N HIS A 323 17.22 18.42 7.79
CA HIS A 323 17.36 17.75 9.08
C HIS A 323 16.39 18.32 10.11
N ARG A 324 16.22 19.64 10.15
CA ARG A 324 15.23 20.28 11.01
C ARG A 324 13.82 19.96 10.56
N GLU A 325 13.56 20.02 9.25
CA GLU A 325 12.22 19.75 8.70
C GLU A 325 11.76 18.34 9.04
N ARG A 326 12.65 17.34 8.99
CA ARG A 326 12.32 15.96 9.38
C ARG A 326 11.76 15.84 10.80
N GLU A 327 12.34 16.57 11.75
CA GLU A 327 11.90 16.55 13.15
C GLU A 327 10.62 17.36 13.37
N ASN A 328 10.24 18.23 12.41
CA ASN A 328 9.16 19.20 12.55
C ASN A 328 8.02 19.01 11.54
N ASN A 329 8.16 18.08 10.59
CA ASN A 329 7.18 17.75 9.58
C ASN A 329 7.22 16.23 9.36
N PHE A 330 6.32 15.55 10.04
CA PHE A 330 6.25 14.09 10.04
C PHE A 330 4.80 13.62 10.15
N MET A 331 4.56 12.36 9.79
CA MET A 331 3.29 11.71 9.95
C MET A 331 3.44 10.49 10.85
N THR A 332 2.60 10.39 11.89
CA THR A 332 2.43 9.16 12.66
C THR A 332 1.14 8.46 12.24
N THR A 333 1.16 7.14 12.24
CA THR A 333 0.05 6.29 11.81
C THR A 333 -0.08 5.13 12.77
N ASP A 334 -1.27 4.99 13.34
CA ASP A 334 -1.67 3.86 14.17
C ASP A 334 -2.78 3.11 13.43
N LEU A 335 -2.55 1.85 13.07
CA LEU A 335 -3.49 1.02 12.33
C LEU A 335 -3.80 -0.25 13.11
N ALA A 336 -5.06 -0.42 13.50
CA ALA A 336 -5.58 -1.63 14.12
C ALA A 336 -6.49 -2.37 13.14
N THR A 337 -6.34 -3.69 13.02
CA THR A 337 -7.16 -4.57 12.18
C THR A 337 -7.60 -5.78 12.98
N LEU A 338 -8.88 -6.13 12.86
CA LEU A 338 -9.48 -7.36 13.38
C LEU A 338 -10.24 -8.03 12.25
N ARG A 339 -9.96 -9.31 11.99
CA ARG A 339 -10.78 -10.18 11.15
C ARG A 339 -11.23 -11.39 11.95
N LEU A 340 -12.51 -11.69 11.85
CA LEU A 340 -13.12 -12.87 12.44
C LEU A 340 -13.91 -13.59 11.36
N GLN A 341 -13.69 -14.89 11.22
CA GLN A 341 -14.40 -15.74 10.28
C GLN A 341 -14.83 -17.01 10.98
N ALA A 342 -16.05 -17.45 10.72
CA ALA A 342 -16.58 -18.73 11.17
C ALA A 342 -17.25 -19.44 10.00
N GLN A 343 -16.92 -20.71 9.81
CA GLN A 343 -17.48 -21.57 8.77
C GLN A 343 -18.01 -22.86 9.40
N LEU A 344 -19.34 -23.03 9.35
CA LEU A 344 -20.03 -24.25 9.76
C LEU A 344 -20.26 -25.13 8.52
N SER A 345 -19.86 -26.40 8.58
CA SER A 345 -20.06 -27.37 7.50
C SER A 345 -20.85 -28.57 8.00
N TYR A 346 -21.89 -28.96 7.26
CA TYR A 346 -22.78 -30.06 7.60
C TYR A 346 -23.00 -31.02 6.43
N LYS A 347 -22.60 -32.28 6.60
CA LYS A 347 -22.83 -33.36 5.63
C LYS A 347 -24.24 -33.94 5.82
N ILE A 348 -25.17 -33.47 5.00
CA ILE A 348 -26.56 -33.93 4.97
C ILE A 348 -26.61 -35.41 4.55
N SER A 349 -25.84 -35.76 3.52
CA SER A 349 -25.63 -37.13 3.04
C SER A 349 -24.17 -37.29 2.57
N PRO A 350 -23.69 -38.51 2.26
CA PRO A 350 -22.37 -38.69 1.66
C PRO A 350 -22.15 -37.92 0.35
N LYS A 351 -23.25 -37.54 -0.33
CA LYS A 351 -23.24 -36.81 -1.58
C LYS A 351 -23.50 -35.32 -1.44
N VAL A 352 -24.10 -34.87 -0.32
CA VAL A 352 -24.57 -33.48 -0.14
C VAL A 352 -23.96 -32.87 1.11
N GLU A 353 -23.27 -31.74 0.92
CA GLU A 353 -22.69 -30.93 1.98
C GLU A 353 -23.24 -29.50 1.93
N ALA A 354 -23.65 -28.97 3.08
CA ALA A 354 -24.06 -27.59 3.26
C ALA A 354 -23.00 -26.84 4.08
N THR A 355 -22.66 -25.64 3.64
CA THR A 355 -21.69 -24.78 4.33
C THR A 355 -22.27 -23.40 4.54
N LEU A 356 -22.13 -22.87 5.76
CA LEU A 356 -22.48 -21.50 6.13
C LEU A 356 -21.23 -20.81 6.66
N MET A 357 -20.82 -19.72 6.03
CA MET A 357 -19.67 -18.92 6.41
C MET A 357 -20.09 -17.49 6.70
N GLY A 358 -19.66 -16.95 7.84
CA GLY A 358 -19.75 -15.53 8.17
C GLY A 358 -18.36 -14.97 8.45
N ALA A 359 -18.10 -13.73 8.02
CA ALA A 359 -16.87 -13.04 8.36
C ALA A 359 -17.10 -11.55 8.64
N ILE A 360 -16.40 -11.02 9.62
CA ILE A 360 -16.40 -9.62 10.04
C ILE A 360 -14.96 -9.11 9.92
N ARG A 361 -14.80 -7.91 9.37
CA ARG A 361 -13.54 -7.16 9.32
C ARG A 361 -13.76 -5.77 9.87
N TYR A 362 -12.95 -5.40 10.87
CA TYR A 362 -12.91 -4.07 11.43
C TYR A 362 -11.50 -3.51 11.30
N GLU A 363 -11.36 -2.31 10.75
CA GLU A 363 -10.09 -1.60 10.71
C GLU A 363 -10.28 -0.17 11.19
N SER A 364 -9.31 0.31 11.96
CA SER A 364 -9.26 1.67 12.46
C SER A 364 -7.86 2.22 12.22
N GLY A 365 -7.78 3.28 11.44
CA GLY A 365 -6.55 4.01 11.16
C GLY A 365 -6.62 5.41 11.75
N VAL A 366 -5.60 5.80 12.51
CA VAL A 366 -5.41 7.17 13.01
C VAL A 366 -4.13 7.70 12.40
N TYR A 367 -4.24 8.76 11.61
CA TYR A 367 -3.12 9.41 10.94
C TYR A 367 -3.00 10.83 11.48
N ASN A 368 -1.85 11.16 12.07
CA ASN A 368 -1.55 12.52 12.50
C ASN A 368 -0.39 13.05 11.66
N THR A 369 -0.66 14.05 10.82
CA THR A 369 0.40 14.84 10.15
C THR A 369 0.68 16.07 10.98
N ASP A 370 1.88 16.14 11.54
CA ASP A 370 2.33 17.21 12.41
C ASP A 370 3.35 18.08 11.70
N ILE A 371 2.97 19.34 11.50
CA ILE A 371 3.80 20.42 10.99
C ILE A 371 3.98 21.37 12.17
N THR A 372 5.05 21.22 12.93
CA THR A 372 5.26 21.96 14.19
C THR A 372 5.54 23.44 13.93
N GLU A 373 5.54 24.26 14.99
CA GLU A 373 5.87 25.69 14.87
C GLU A 373 7.25 25.99 14.28
N ASN A 374 8.20 25.04 14.34
CA ASN A 374 9.56 25.19 13.83
C ASN A 374 9.75 24.63 12.41
N SER A 375 8.70 24.04 11.82
CA SER A 375 8.71 23.61 10.43
C SER A 375 8.80 24.80 9.48
N ASN A 376 9.32 24.57 8.28
CA ASN A 376 9.42 25.60 7.27
C ASN A 376 8.05 26.21 6.91
N ILE A 377 7.03 25.36 6.68
CA ILE A 377 5.68 25.81 6.32
C ILE A 377 5.05 26.67 7.42
N ALA A 378 5.17 26.29 8.70
CA ALA A 378 4.64 27.11 9.80
C ALA A 378 5.33 28.48 9.86
N GLN A 379 6.63 28.54 9.60
CA GLN A 379 7.40 29.77 9.56
C GLN A 379 7.05 30.64 8.33
N SER A 380 6.68 30.05 7.19
CA SER A 380 6.24 30.77 5.99
C SER A 380 5.03 31.68 6.23
N TYR A 381 4.10 31.27 7.11
CA TYR A 381 2.95 32.09 7.53
C TYR A 381 3.32 33.37 8.29
N ARG A 382 4.59 33.50 8.72
CA ARG A 382 5.12 34.64 9.49
C ARG A 382 6.27 35.34 8.76
N ALA A 383 6.67 34.83 7.61
CA ALA A 383 7.80 35.35 6.85
C ALA A 383 7.41 36.67 6.18
N ILE A 384 7.90 37.78 6.74
CA ILE A 384 7.56 39.12 6.27
C ILE A 384 8.77 40.05 6.29
N ASN A 385 9.06 40.68 5.15
CA ASN A 385 9.98 41.80 5.00
C ASN A 385 9.56 42.64 3.79
N GLU A 386 10.26 43.75 3.54
CA GLU A 386 9.94 44.70 2.46
C GLU A 386 9.81 44.04 1.08
N SER A 387 10.68 43.09 0.74
CA SER A 387 10.66 42.43 -0.58
C SER A 387 9.70 41.24 -0.66
N ILE A 388 9.44 40.57 0.46
CA ILE A 388 8.67 39.31 0.51
C ILE A 388 7.17 39.56 0.68
N ARG A 389 6.77 40.61 1.39
CA ARG A 389 5.38 40.79 1.86
C ARG A 389 4.34 40.65 0.74
N GLU A 390 4.51 41.37 -0.36
CA GLU A 390 3.56 41.35 -1.49
C GLU A 390 3.61 40.04 -2.30
N ASN A 391 4.65 39.23 -2.14
CA ASN A 391 4.86 37.98 -2.89
C ASN A 391 4.53 36.72 -2.06
N ASN A 392 4.29 36.87 -0.75
CA ASN A 392 4.07 35.74 0.14
C ASN A 392 2.59 35.34 0.23
N ASP A 393 2.22 34.33 -0.54
CA ASP A 393 0.85 33.77 -0.59
C ASP A 393 0.37 33.14 0.72
N TYR A 394 1.26 32.93 1.70
CA TYR A 394 0.89 32.48 3.05
C TYR A 394 0.39 33.63 3.92
N LEU A 395 0.53 34.89 3.50
CA LEU A 395 -0.06 36.05 4.15
C LEU A 395 -1.47 36.30 3.60
N TYR A 396 -2.32 36.95 4.39
CA TYR A 396 -3.65 37.32 3.95
C TYR A 396 -3.67 38.75 3.43
N LYS A 397 -4.16 38.94 2.21
CA LYS A 397 -4.46 40.24 1.62
C LYS A 397 -5.95 40.28 1.31
N ASP A 398 -6.68 41.22 1.89
CA ASP A 398 -8.13 41.32 1.68
C ASP A 398 -8.43 41.61 0.21
N PRO A 399 -9.11 40.70 -0.53
CA PRO A 399 -9.38 40.88 -1.95
C PRO A 399 -10.36 42.04 -2.22
N ASN A 400 -11.13 42.48 -1.22
CA ASN A 400 -12.09 43.57 -1.35
C ASN A 400 -11.47 44.95 -1.08
N ASN A 401 -10.22 45.01 -0.64
CA ASN A 401 -9.51 46.26 -0.39
C ASN A 401 -8.22 46.34 -1.25
N PRO A 402 -8.24 47.09 -2.37
CA PRO A 402 -7.07 47.25 -3.24
C PRO A 402 -5.83 47.84 -2.55
N PHE A 403 -6.02 48.53 -1.42
CA PHE A 403 -4.94 49.13 -0.63
C PHE A 403 -4.56 48.31 0.61
N ALA A 404 -5.15 47.11 0.79
CA ALA A 404 -4.77 46.23 1.89
C ALA A 404 -3.32 45.80 1.75
N ILE A 405 -2.63 45.79 2.89
CA ILE A 405 -1.27 45.31 3.02
C ILE A 405 -1.35 43.85 3.50
N PRO A 406 -0.58 42.89 2.95
CA PRO A 406 -0.60 41.51 3.41
C PRO A 406 -0.26 41.36 4.90
N GLU A 407 -1.06 40.58 5.64
CA GLU A 407 -0.98 40.39 7.09
C GLU A 407 -0.71 38.93 7.49
N ILE A 408 -0.11 38.74 8.66
CA ILE A 408 0.18 37.41 9.23
C ILE A 408 -1.11 36.76 9.71
N VAL A 409 -1.43 35.59 9.14
CA VAL A 409 -2.63 34.82 9.52
C VAL A 409 -2.41 33.88 10.69
N MET A 410 -1.19 33.34 10.84
CA MET A 410 -0.84 32.37 11.88
C MET A 410 0.36 32.88 12.69
N PRO A 411 0.16 33.76 13.68
CA PRO A 411 1.26 34.41 14.41
C PRO A 411 2.09 33.45 15.26
N GLN A 412 1.52 32.32 15.72
CA GLN A 412 2.21 31.29 16.51
C GLN A 412 1.66 29.89 16.21
N GLY A 413 2.39 28.86 16.63
CA GLY A 413 1.99 27.45 16.49
C GLY A 413 2.29 26.82 15.14
N GLY A 414 1.90 25.57 14.99
CA GLY A 414 1.97 24.79 13.77
C GLY A 414 0.59 24.33 13.31
N LYS A 415 0.58 23.31 12.45
CA LYS A 415 -0.62 22.64 11.94
C LYS A 415 -0.57 21.16 12.30
N ARG A 416 -1.64 20.62 12.87
CA ARG A 416 -1.90 19.19 12.97
C ARG A 416 -3.08 18.83 12.07
N THR A 417 -2.88 17.88 11.16
CA THR A 417 -4.01 17.23 10.47
C THR A 417 -4.22 15.86 11.08
N LYS A 418 -5.40 15.63 11.68
CA LYS A 418 -5.79 14.34 12.22
C LYS A 418 -6.83 13.72 11.33
N GLN A 419 -6.53 12.55 10.77
CA GLN A 419 -7.44 11.76 9.97
C GLN A 419 -7.75 10.45 10.69
N VAL A 420 -9.04 10.13 10.79
CA VAL A 420 -9.53 8.87 11.35
C VAL A 420 -10.31 8.14 10.26
N THR A 421 -9.81 6.98 9.87
CA THR A 421 -10.48 6.09 8.92
C THR A 421 -11.03 4.89 9.67
N THR A 422 -12.29 4.51 9.44
CA THR A 422 -12.81 3.23 9.93
C THR A 422 -13.41 2.42 8.79
N PHE A 423 -13.07 1.14 8.74
CA PHE A 423 -13.62 0.19 7.80
C PHE A 423 -14.39 -0.88 8.58
N ASN A 424 -15.64 -1.11 8.20
CA ASN A 424 -16.50 -2.15 8.76
C ASN A 424 -17.00 -3.02 7.61
N GLY A 425 -16.51 -4.25 7.51
CA GLY A 425 -16.89 -5.22 6.49
C GLY A 425 -17.61 -6.42 7.11
N ASN A 426 -18.69 -6.87 6.49
CA ASN A 426 -19.42 -8.07 6.85
C ASN A 426 -19.65 -8.91 5.60
N ASN A 427 -19.39 -10.21 5.71
CA ASN A 427 -19.53 -11.17 4.62
C ASN A 427 -20.36 -12.35 5.11
N LEU A 428 -21.29 -12.82 4.28
CA LEU A 428 -22.08 -14.01 4.52
C LEU A 428 -22.12 -14.83 3.24
N ARG A 429 -21.79 -16.12 3.34
CA ARG A 429 -21.83 -17.08 2.24
C ARG A 429 -22.53 -18.34 2.70
N ALA A 430 -23.53 -18.78 1.95
CA ALA A 430 -24.26 -20.02 2.19
C ALA A 430 -24.24 -20.87 0.94
N THR A 431 -23.74 -22.11 1.03
CA THR A 431 -23.50 -22.95 -0.14
C THR A 431 -23.98 -24.37 0.06
N LEU A 432 -24.40 -25.00 -1.03
CA LEU A 432 -24.71 -26.41 -1.14
C LEU A 432 -23.83 -27.02 -2.21
N ASN A 433 -23.20 -28.14 -1.86
CA ASN A 433 -22.36 -28.93 -2.76
C ASN A 433 -22.95 -30.34 -2.88
N TYR A 434 -23.15 -30.80 -4.11
CA TYR A 434 -23.55 -32.16 -4.44
C TYR A 434 -22.49 -32.81 -5.31
N ASN A 435 -22.00 -33.96 -4.87
CA ASN A 435 -21.01 -34.77 -5.57
C ASN A 435 -21.54 -36.19 -5.73
N ASP A 436 -21.63 -36.66 -6.98
CA ASP A 436 -22.04 -38.02 -7.28
C ASP A 436 -21.23 -38.66 -8.40
N SER A 437 -21.07 -39.98 -8.30
CA SER A 437 -20.43 -40.84 -9.27
C SER A 437 -21.32 -42.06 -9.50
N PHE A 438 -21.73 -42.29 -10.74
CA PHE A 438 -22.67 -43.37 -11.09
C PHE A 438 -22.23 -44.12 -12.35
N SER A 439 -22.79 -45.32 -12.52
CA SER A 439 -22.38 -46.30 -13.53
C SER A 439 -20.89 -46.62 -13.44
N ASP A 440 -20.44 -47.06 -12.25
CA ASP A 440 -19.05 -47.45 -11.95
C ASP A 440 -18.00 -46.37 -12.29
N GLY A 441 -18.36 -45.10 -12.07
CA GLY A 441 -17.47 -43.97 -12.34
C GLY A 441 -17.48 -43.47 -13.78
N LEU A 442 -18.34 -44.02 -14.64
CA LEU A 442 -18.51 -43.53 -16.01
C LEU A 442 -19.08 -42.10 -16.02
N HIS A 443 -19.89 -41.73 -15.04
CA HIS A 443 -20.47 -40.39 -14.93
C HIS A 443 -20.10 -39.77 -13.60
N LEU A 444 -19.49 -38.58 -13.65
CA LEU A 444 -19.22 -37.76 -12.48
C LEU A 444 -20.05 -36.47 -12.59
N LEU A 445 -20.81 -36.16 -11.55
CA LEU A 445 -21.62 -34.95 -11.47
C LEU A 445 -21.27 -34.17 -10.20
N ASN A 446 -20.82 -32.93 -10.39
CA ASN A 446 -20.68 -31.95 -9.33
C ASN A 446 -21.68 -30.82 -9.57
N LEU A 447 -22.50 -30.52 -8.57
CA LEU A 447 -23.36 -29.34 -8.55
C LEU A 447 -22.99 -28.51 -7.33
N TYR A 448 -22.76 -27.23 -7.53
CA TYR A 448 -22.37 -26.31 -6.47
C TYR A 448 -23.15 -25.02 -6.61
N GLY A 449 -23.79 -24.55 -5.55
CA GLY A 449 -24.59 -23.32 -5.63
C GLY A 449 -24.76 -22.66 -4.29
N GLY A 450 -25.12 -21.39 -4.31
CA GLY A 450 -25.20 -20.63 -3.07
C GLY A 450 -25.61 -19.19 -3.22
N PHE A 451 -25.51 -18.51 -2.08
CA PHE A 451 -25.77 -17.10 -1.89
C PHE A 451 -24.54 -16.45 -1.25
N ASP A 452 -24.17 -15.28 -1.76
CA ASP A 452 -23.13 -14.42 -1.23
C ASP A 452 -23.70 -13.04 -0.90
N MET A 453 -23.23 -12.47 0.21
CA MET A 453 -23.46 -11.09 0.59
C MET A 453 -22.18 -10.49 1.11
N ASP A 454 -21.83 -9.32 0.60
CA ASP A 454 -20.69 -8.55 1.05
C ASP A 454 -21.15 -7.10 1.31
N ASN A 455 -20.98 -6.63 2.54
CA ASN A 455 -21.29 -5.27 2.93
C ASN A 455 -20.04 -4.62 3.50
N ALA A 456 -19.73 -3.40 3.08
CA ALA A 456 -18.71 -2.60 3.73
C ALA A 456 -19.15 -1.14 3.88
N LYS A 457 -18.71 -0.55 4.99
CA LYS A 457 -18.79 0.88 5.24
C LYS A 457 -17.38 1.39 5.53
N ASN A 458 -16.94 2.37 4.76
CA ASN A 458 -15.73 3.14 5.01
C ASN A 458 -16.14 4.53 5.48
N SER A 459 -15.62 4.99 6.62
CA SER A 459 -15.75 6.37 7.08
C SER A 459 -14.38 7.01 7.11
N ASN A 460 -14.29 8.27 6.70
CA ASN A 460 -13.10 9.07 6.78
C ASN A 460 -13.45 10.43 7.37
N ASP A 461 -12.83 10.76 8.50
CA ASP A 461 -13.00 12.03 9.21
C ASP A 461 -11.64 12.70 9.34
N THR A 462 -11.48 13.86 8.71
CA THR A 462 -10.25 14.64 8.71
C THR A 462 -10.49 16.00 9.35
N ASN A 463 -9.69 16.32 10.36
CA ASN A 463 -9.72 17.60 11.06
C ASN A 463 -8.38 18.31 10.90
N HIS A 464 -8.43 19.61 10.62
CA HIS A 464 -7.26 20.46 10.51
C HIS A 464 -7.19 21.43 11.69
N ASN A 465 -6.23 21.22 12.58
CA ASN A 465 -5.97 22.08 13.73
C ASN A 465 -4.82 23.03 13.37
N TYR A 466 -5.06 24.33 13.47
CA TYR A 466 -4.09 25.38 13.17
C TYR A 466 -3.76 26.18 14.43
N GLY A 467 -2.51 26.65 14.54
CA GLY A 467 -2.04 27.37 15.73
C GLY A 467 -1.76 26.44 16.92
N VAL A 468 -1.39 25.18 16.67
CA VAL A 468 -1.06 24.22 17.74
C VAL A 468 0.37 24.46 18.23
N LEU A 469 0.57 24.74 19.51
CA LEU A 469 1.90 24.95 20.10
C LEU A 469 2.52 23.63 20.57
N PHE A 470 3.29 22.96 19.71
CA PHE A 470 3.81 21.62 19.98
C PHE A 470 4.83 21.60 21.13
N ASN A 471 5.71 22.60 21.22
CA ASN A 471 6.68 22.70 22.31
C ASN A 471 6.08 23.16 23.63
N SER A 472 4.80 23.57 23.64
CA SER A 472 4.08 24.03 24.85
C SER A 472 2.96 23.07 25.27
N GLY A 473 3.04 21.79 24.89
CA GLY A 473 2.04 20.79 25.28
C GLY A 473 0.72 20.91 24.53
N HIS A 474 0.78 21.31 23.25
CA HIS A 474 -0.37 21.43 22.35
C HIS A 474 -1.39 22.51 22.75
N LEU A 475 -0.94 23.57 23.44
CA LEU A 475 -1.77 24.75 23.68
C LEU A 475 -2.28 25.36 22.36
N GLU A 476 -3.48 25.92 22.41
CA GLU A 476 -4.19 26.45 21.26
C GLU A 476 -3.93 27.95 21.08
N ALA A 477 -3.44 28.35 19.90
CA ALA A 477 -3.24 29.74 19.49
C ALA A 477 -4.03 30.03 18.20
N TYR A 478 -5.35 29.86 18.25
CA TYR A 478 -6.22 30.05 17.08
C TYR A 478 -6.32 31.52 16.66
N SER A 479 -6.51 31.77 15.37
CA SER A 479 -6.61 33.10 14.77
C SER A 479 -7.86 33.20 13.91
N TYR A 480 -8.71 34.19 14.20
CA TYR A 480 -9.91 34.48 13.37
C TYR A 480 -9.53 34.76 11.91
N LEU A 481 -8.44 35.51 11.72
CA LEU A 481 -7.96 35.86 10.38
C LEU A 481 -7.56 34.62 9.57
N PHE A 482 -7.06 33.57 10.24
CA PHE A 482 -6.73 32.31 9.60
C PHE A 482 -7.98 31.61 9.05
N LEU A 483 -9.09 31.61 9.80
CA LEU A 483 -10.35 31.03 9.35
C LEU A 483 -10.92 31.78 8.14
N LYS A 484 -10.86 33.11 8.15
CA LYS A 484 -11.23 33.95 6.99
C LYS A 484 -10.36 33.63 5.77
N TYR A 485 -9.03 33.55 5.97
CA TYR A 485 -8.05 33.20 4.94
C TYR A 485 -8.35 31.85 4.28
N LEU A 486 -8.67 30.80 5.04
CA LEU A 486 -9.04 29.50 4.49
C LEU A 486 -10.37 29.57 3.70
N GLN A 487 -11.38 30.24 4.25
CA GLN A 487 -12.69 30.35 3.63
C GLN A 487 -12.63 31.03 2.26
N GLU A 488 -11.88 32.12 2.14
CA GLU A 488 -11.73 32.85 0.87
C GLU A 488 -10.92 32.06 -0.17
N ARG A 489 -10.07 31.13 0.26
CA ARG A 489 -9.34 30.19 -0.62
C ARG A 489 -10.12 28.93 -0.95
N SER A 490 -11.36 28.78 -0.45
CA SER A 490 -12.14 27.55 -0.54
C SER A 490 -11.41 26.32 0.04
N GLU A 491 -10.57 26.53 1.06
CA GLU A 491 -9.90 25.46 1.79
C GLU A 491 -10.78 25.01 2.96
N GLY A 492 -11.16 23.72 2.97
CA GLY A 492 -12.02 23.16 4.01
C GLY A 492 -11.36 23.11 5.39
N TYR A 493 -12.13 23.38 6.44
CA TYR A 493 -11.68 23.25 7.84
C TYR A 493 -11.69 21.80 8.33
N TYR A 494 -12.61 20.99 7.80
CA TYR A 494 -12.73 19.56 8.05
C TYR A 494 -13.27 18.87 6.80
N ASN A 495 -13.10 17.54 6.74
CA ASN A 495 -13.71 16.70 5.71
C ASN A 495 -14.28 15.44 6.35
N ILE A 496 -15.56 15.17 6.13
CA ILE A 496 -16.21 13.93 6.54
C ILE A 496 -16.78 13.27 5.29
N SER A 497 -16.37 12.03 5.04
CA SER A 497 -16.86 11.23 3.93
C SER A 497 -17.19 9.82 4.40
N ASN A 498 -18.30 9.30 3.89
CA ASN A 498 -18.76 7.94 4.18
C ASN A 498 -19.08 7.25 2.86
N THR A 499 -18.54 6.06 2.66
CA THR A 499 -18.83 5.21 1.49
C THR A 499 -19.42 3.90 1.98
N VAL A 500 -20.51 3.47 1.35
CA VAL A 500 -21.15 2.18 1.62
C VAL A 500 -21.15 1.38 0.33
N ASN A 501 -20.64 0.15 0.39
CA ASN A 501 -20.65 -0.82 -0.69
C ASN A 501 -21.43 -2.05 -0.24
N ASN A 502 -22.49 -2.39 -0.96
CA ASN A 502 -23.35 -3.52 -0.67
C ASN A 502 -23.50 -4.35 -1.93
N ASN A 503 -23.10 -5.62 -1.84
CA ASN A 503 -23.22 -6.59 -2.90
C ASN A 503 -23.96 -7.83 -2.41
N GLN A 504 -24.76 -8.41 -3.30
CA GLN A 504 -25.47 -9.66 -3.07
C GLN A 504 -25.42 -10.48 -4.36
N ALA A 505 -25.34 -11.80 -4.25
CA ALA A 505 -25.33 -12.64 -5.42
C ALA A 505 -25.90 -14.01 -5.14
N PHE A 506 -26.56 -14.57 -6.16
CA PHE A 506 -26.89 -15.98 -6.22
C PHE A 506 -26.05 -16.62 -7.31
N PHE A 507 -25.49 -17.79 -7.06
CA PHE A 507 -24.66 -18.49 -8.04
C PHE A 507 -24.94 -19.98 -8.07
N GLY A 508 -24.65 -20.58 -9.21
CA GLY A 508 -24.69 -22.01 -9.44
C GLY A 508 -23.62 -22.43 -10.44
N ASN A 509 -23.04 -23.60 -10.21
CA ASN A 509 -22.11 -24.28 -11.09
C ASN A 509 -22.56 -25.73 -11.24
N ALA A 510 -22.46 -26.23 -12.46
CA ALA A 510 -22.65 -27.64 -12.78
C ALA A 510 -21.45 -28.13 -13.60
N SER A 511 -20.82 -29.20 -13.15
CA SER A 511 -19.74 -29.87 -13.84
C SER A 511 -20.10 -31.34 -14.04
N TYR A 512 -20.06 -31.78 -15.28
CA TYR A 512 -20.36 -33.16 -15.66
C TYR A 512 -19.19 -33.74 -16.45
N THR A 513 -18.68 -34.88 -15.99
CA THR A 513 -17.60 -35.60 -16.68
C THR A 513 -18.08 -36.97 -17.11
N TYR A 514 -17.93 -37.29 -18.39
CA TYR A 514 -18.20 -38.61 -18.95
C TYR A 514 -16.89 -39.35 -19.25
N GLY A 515 -16.77 -40.56 -18.70
CA GLY A 515 -15.66 -41.50 -18.93
C GLY A 515 -14.29 -40.98 -18.54
N ASN A 516 -14.21 -39.98 -17.66
CA ASN A 516 -13.00 -39.21 -17.32
C ASN A 516 -12.33 -38.51 -18.53
N ARG A 517 -13.10 -38.20 -19.58
CA ARG A 517 -12.57 -37.63 -20.84
C ARG A 517 -13.22 -36.33 -21.24
N TYR A 518 -14.54 -36.28 -21.18
CA TYR A 518 -15.32 -35.14 -21.64
C TYR A 518 -15.93 -34.47 -20.43
N THR A 519 -15.45 -33.28 -20.11
CA THR A 519 -15.95 -32.47 -18.99
C THR A 519 -16.66 -31.24 -19.54
N LEU A 520 -17.96 -31.14 -19.26
CA LEU A 520 -18.75 -29.94 -19.49
C LEU A 520 -18.92 -29.20 -18.17
N ASN A 521 -18.56 -27.93 -18.13
CA ASN A 521 -18.73 -27.05 -16.97
C ASN A 521 -19.59 -25.85 -17.37
N GLY A 522 -20.53 -25.44 -16.51
CA GLY A 522 -21.28 -24.22 -16.70
C GLY A 522 -21.50 -23.49 -15.38
N THR A 523 -21.35 -22.17 -15.38
CA THR A 523 -21.69 -21.31 -14.25
C THR A 523 -22.79 -20.33 -14.63
N LEU A 524 -23.65 -20.02 -13.67
CA LEU A 524 -24.63 -18.95 -13.73
C LEU A 524 -24.56 -18.17 -12.43
N ARG A 525 -24.53 -16.85 -12.52
CA ARG A 525 -24.54 -15.95 -11.38
C ARG A 525 -25.50 -14.79 -11.62
N TYR A 526 -26.13 -14.31 -10.57
CA TYR A 526 -27.07 -13.20 -10.57
C TYR A 526 -26.65 -12.22 -9.47
N ASP A 527 -25.87 -11.20 -9.86
CA ASP A 527 -25.22 -10.27 -8.95
C ASP A 527 -26.00 -8.95 -8.84
N ALA A 528 -26.01 -8.38 -7.64
CA ALA A 528 -26.49 -7.03 -7.38
C ALA A 528 -25.49 -6.18 -6.62
N SER A 529 -25.44 -4.89 -6.97
CA SER A 529 -24.62 -3.88 -6.30
C SER A 529 -25.38 -2.58 -6.08
N ASN A 530 -25.13 -1.92 -4.95
CA ASN A 530 -25.66 -0.58 -4.68
C ASN A 530 -24.96 0.54 -5.47
N GLN A 531 -23.89 0.23 -6.21
CA GLN A 531 -23.26 1.17 -7.14
C GLN A 531 -24.12 1.42 -8.39
N PHE A 532 -25.07 0.51 -8.69
CA PHE A 532 -26.02 0.68 -9.78
C PHE A 532 -27.31 1.38 -9.31
N ALA A 533 -27.87 2.19 -10.21
CA ALA A 533 -29.13 2.88 -10.00
C ALA A 533 -30.28 1.89 -9.68
N PRO A 534 -31.39 2.33 -9.03
CA PRO A 534 -32.49 1.47 -8.61
C PRO A 534 -33.29 0.73 -9.70
N SER A 535 -32.86 0.80 -10.97
CA SER A 535 -33.50 0.11 -12.08
C SER A 535 -33.40 -1.40 -11.92
N ARG A 536 -34.53 -2.09 -12.09
CA ARG A 536 -34.60 -3.57 -12.07
C ARG A 536 -33.76 -4.22 -13.18
N LEU A 537 -33.47 -3.49 -14.26
CA LEU A 537 -32.70 -4.00 -15.40
C LEU A 537 -31.18 -3.97 -15.18
N ILE A 538 -30.69 -3.11 -14.28
CA ILE A 538 -29.26 -2.84 -14.10
C ILE A 538 -28.80 -3.28 -12.70
N ARG A 539 -29.67 -3.18 -11.70
CA ARG A 539 -29.31 -3.53 -10.32
C ARG A 539 -28.99 -5.01 -10.16
N TRP A 540 -29.65 -5.89 -10.91
CA TRP A 540 -29.36 -7.32 -10.89
C TRP A 540 -28.92 -7.76 -12.28
N MET A 541 -27.66 -8.20 -12.40
CA MET A 541 -27.06 -8.59 -13.68
C MET A 541 -26.80 -10.09 -13.70
N PRO A 542 -27.42 -10.83 -14.65
CA PRO A 542 -27.07 -12.22 -14.86
C PRO A 542 -25.75 -12.33 -15.65
N THR A 543 -24.84 -13.17 -15.16
CA THR A 543 -23.62 -13.55 -15.85
C THR A 543 -23.53 -15.06 -15.93
N TRP A 544 -22.97 -15.59 -17.02
CA TRP A 544 -22.87 -17.03 -17.23
C TRP A 544 -21.62 -17.37 -18.04
N ASN A 545 -21.14 -18.60 -17.86
CA ASN A 545 -20.11 -19.17 -18.71
C ASN A 545 -20.43 -20.64 -19.00
N VAL A 546 -19.83 -21.16 -20.07
CA VAL A 546 -19.84 -22.59 -20.40
C VAL A 546 -18.46 -22.94 -20.93
N GLY A 547 -17.88 -24.03 -20.44
CA GLY A 547 -16.59 -24.56 -20.86
C GLY A 547 -16.69 -26.05 -21.16
N LEU A 548 -15.97 -26.51 -22.18
CA LEU A 548 -15.82 -27.92 -22.53
C LEU A 548 -14.34 -28.28 -22.53
N THR A 549 -13.99 -29.33 -21.79
CA THR A 549 -12.64 -29.90 -21.76
C THR A 549 -12.71 -31.32 -22.30
N TRP A 550 -11.78 -31.64 -23.20
CA TRP A 550 -11.60 -33.00 -23.74
C TRP A 550 -10.17 -33.45 -23.51
N ASP A 551 -10.00 -34.49 -22.69
CA ASP A 551 -8.73 -35.16 -22.52
C ASP A 551 -8.49 -36.16 -23.67
N VAL A 552 -7.82 -35.69 -24.71
CA VAL A 552 -7.48 -36.48 -25.90
C VAL A 552 -6.50 -37.62 -25.57
N SER A 553 -5.70 -37.50 -24.50
CA SER A 553 -4.69 -38.51 -24.12
C SER A 553 -5.32 -39.84 -23.73
N GLN A 554 -6.57 -39.81 -23.29
CA GLN A 554 -7.35 -40.97 -22.90
C GLN A 554 -8.01 -41.69 -24.09
N GLU A 555 -7.89 -41.15 -25.31
CA GLU A 555 -8.49 -41.75 -26.49
C GLU A 555 -7.68 -42.92 -27.03
N LYS A 556 -8.40 -43.94 -27.52
CA LYS A 556 -7.77 -45.17 -28.06
C LYS A 556 -6.87 -44.90 -29.28
N PHE A 557 -7.08 -43.79 -30.00
CA PHE A 557 -6.23 -43.42 -31.12
C PHE A 557 -4.95 -42.69 -30.67
N PHE A 558 -4.97 -42.02 -29.51
CA PHE A 558 -3.84 -41.23 -29.05
C PHE A 558 -2.68 -42.08 -28.54
N THR A 559 -2.98 -43.29 -28.03
CA THR A 559 -1.96 -44.29 -27.67
C THR A 559 -1.04 -44.68 -28.83
N HIS A 560 -1.50 -44.54 -30.08
CA HIS A 560 -0.69 -44.79 -31.28
C HIS A 560 0.21 -43.60 -31.66
N LEU A 561 -0.06 -42.40 -31.10
CA LEU A 561 0.67 -41.16 -31.35
C LEU A 561 1.70 -40.84 -30.26
N THR A 562 1.61 -41.48 -29.09
CA THR A 562 2.55 -41.32 -27.96
C THR A 562 4.04 -41.40 -28.32
N PRO A 563 4.51 -42.31 -29.20
CA PRO A 563 5.93 -42.39 -29.59
C PRO A 563 6.45 -41.19 -30.39
N VAL A 564 5.56 -40.31 -30.89
CA VAL A 564 5.92 -39.13 -31.70
C VAL A 564 6.12 -37.89 -30.83
N PHE A 565 5.63 -37.91 -29.59
CA PHE A 565 5.66 -36.77 -28.67
C PHE A 565 6.51 -37.01 -27.40
N SER A 566 7.21 -38.15 -27.32
CA SER A 566 8.12 -38.50 -26.22
C SER A 566 9.52 -37.95 -26.38
#